data_AF-A0AAN6RHT3-F1
#
_entry.id   AF-A0AAN6RHT3-F1
#
_cell.length_a   1.000
_cell.length_b   1.000
_cell.length_c   1.000
_cell.angle_alpha   90.00
_cell.angle_beta   90.00
_cell.angle_gamma   90.00
#
_symmetry.space_group_name_H-M   'P 1'
#
loop_
_entity.id
_entity.type
_entity.pdbx_description
1 polymer ?
#
loop_
_entity_poly.entity_id
_entity_poly.type
_entity_poly.pdbx_seq_one_letter_code
_entity_poly.pdbx_strand_id
1 'polypeptide(L)'
;MQHTSFSSFHNRLDDASIYQTIETLGLAGYAKETQQGRLMHMAETNYIKAIHSVNDQLSTPETAMKDSVLFSIMMLIMYEGNTWQRESGMKNFTTHLDGLMSLAALSVKQGNLSLLHRKAIAFVVRVFLFHYWYIHKPLPMAFFTANEVAEYDLSRIQVNLQDLIIAIVQFQTSTRSETTDYIDIMQDGMQLHSAKVIQTYFIEDTFIVGIVLPTVED
;
A
#
# COMPACT_ATOMS: atom_id res chain seq x y z
N MET A 1 0.43 12.02 30.17
CA MET A 1 0.50 12.99 29.05
C MET A 1 -0.04 12.36 27.76
N GLN A 2 -1.36 12.20 27.61
CA GLN A 2 -1.97 11.56 26.42
C GLN A 2 -2.96 12.47 25.65
N HIS A 3 -3.24 13.68 26.12
CA HIS A 3 -4.25 14.57 25.49
C HIS A 3 -3.75 15.43 24.31
N THR A 4 -2.44 15.51 24.04
CA THR A 4 -1.85 16.36 22.99
C THR A 4 -1.71 15.67 21.62
N SER A 5 -1.77 14.33 21.58
CA SER A 5 -1.58 13.57 20.33
C SER A 5 -2.85 13.53 19.46
N PHE A 6 -4.04 13.56 20.06
CA PHE A 6 -5.30 13.43 19.32
C PHE A 6 -5.75 14.77 18.72
N SER A 7 -5.52 15.89 19.43
CA SER A 7 -5.82 17.23 18.90
C SER A 7 -4.87 17.63 17.75
N SER A 8 -3.60 17.24 17.82
CA SER A 8 -2.64 17.48 16.73
C SER A 8 -2.93 16.61 15.51
N PHE A 9 -3.48 15.40 15.68
CA PHE A 9 -3.99 14.57 14.58
C PHE A 9 -5.21 15.23 13.90
N HIS A 10 -6.20 15.66 14.69
CA HIS A 10 -7.40 16.31 14.17
C HIS A 10 -7.08 17.59 13.38
N ASN A 11 -6.24 18.48 13.93
CA ASN A 11 -5.88 19.74 13.28
C ASN A 11 -5.11 19.56 11.96
N ARG A 12 -4.39 18.44 11.79
CA ARG A 12 -3.60 18.17 10.57
C ARG A 12 -4.41 17.46 9.48
N LEU A 13 -5.56 16.94 9.86
CA LEU A 13 -6.57 16.37 9.00
C LEU A 13 -7.81 17.28 8.92
N ASP A 14 -7.74 18.52 9.42
CA ASP A 14 -8.87 19.45 9.44
C ASP A 14 -9.08 20.07 8.05
N ASP A 15 -9.45 19.21 7.11
CA ASP A 15 -9.78 19.54 5.73
C ASP A 15 -11.09 18.84 5.41
N ALA A 16 -12.07 19.58 4.88
CA ALA A 16 -13.39 19.04 4.56
C ALA A 16 -13.31 17.79 3.65
N SER A 17 -12.27 17.71 2.81
CA SER A 17 -12.05 16.59 1.90
C SER A 17 -11.87 15.24 2.60
N ILE A 18 -11.17 15.19 3.74
CA ILE A 18 -10.94 13.90 4.41
C ILE A 18 -12.22 13.37 5.04
N TYR A 19 -13.01 14.23 5.69
CA TYR A 19 -14.29 13.82 6.29
C TYR A 19 -15.24 13.29 5.23
N GLN A 20 -15.28 13.94 4.08
CA GLN A 20 -16.09 13.51 2.95
C GLN A 20 -15.65 12.13 2.43
N THR A 21 -14.35 11.84 2.38
CA THR A 21 -13.85 10.53 1.92
C THR A 21 -14.10 9.41 2.94
N ILE A 22 -14.03 9.72 4.24
CA ILE A 22 -14.38 8.80 5.33
C ILE A 22 -15.88 8.47 5.28
N GLU A 23 -16.74 9.48 5.13
CA GLU A 23 -18.18 9.28 5.00
C GLU A 23 -18.51 8.43 3.77
N THR A 24 -17.86 8.73 2.63
CA THR A 24 -17.99 7.96 1.38
C THR A 24 -17.67 6.48 1.59
N LEU A 25 -16.52 6.18 2.19
CA LEU A 25 -16.10 4.81 2.46
C LEU A 25 -17.04 4.11 3.45
N GLY A 26 -17.44 4.80 4.53
CA GLY A 26 -18.34 4.27 5.55
C GLY A 26 -19.73 3.95 5.00
N LEU A 27 -20.31 4.86 4.20
CA LEU A 27 -21.58 4.64 3.52
C LEU A 27 -21.51 3.46 2.56
N ALA A 28 -20.44 3.33 1.80
CA ALA A 28 -20.24 2.21 0.88
C ALA A 28 -20.15 0.86 1.59
N GLY A 29 -19.34 0.78 2.66
CA GLY A 29 -19.21 -0.41 3.48
C GLY A 29 -20.55 -0.82 4.09
N TYR A 30 -21.24 0.13 4.74
CA TYR A 30 -22.54 -0.14 5.34
C TYR A 30 -23.61 -0.52 4.32
N ALA A 31 -23.66 0.16 3.18
CA ALA A 31 -24.60 -0.12 2.09
C ALA A 31 -24.41 -1.53 1.51
N LYS A 32 -23.15 -1.97 1.39
CA LYS A 32 -22.80 -3.32 0.91
C LYS A 32 -23.27 -4.39 1.90
N GLU A 33 -22.98 -4.22 3.18
CA GLU A 33 -23.39 -5.18 4.23
C GLU A 33 -24.91 -5.25 4.40
N THR A 34 -25.60 -4.12 4.28
CA THR A 34 -27.06 -4.04 4.48
C THR A 34 -27.86 -4.14 3.18
N GLN A 35 -27.18 -4.31 2.04
CA GLN A 35 -27.78 -4.36 0.69
C GLN A 35 -28.67 -3.15 0.36
N GLN A 36 -28.33 -1.96 0.88
CA GLN A 36 -29.10 -0.74 0.70
C GLN A 36 -28.61 0.08 -0.50
N GLY A 37 -29.19 -0.17 -1.68
CA GLY A 37 -28.81 0.51 -2.93
C GLY A 37 -28.88 2.04 -2.88
N ARG A 38 -29.82 2.62 -2.12
CA ARG A 38 -29.89 4.08 -1.93
C ARG A 38 -28.65 4.66 -1.26
N LEU A 39 -28.13 3.97 -0.24
CA LEU A 39 -26.91 4.39 0.46
C LEU A 39 -25.68 4.22 -0.43
N MET A 40 -25.65 3.20 -1.29
CA MET A 40 -24.59 3.04 -2.29
C MET A 40 -24.57 4.20 -3.29
N HIS A 41 -25.75 4.64 -3.77
CA HIS A 41 -25.83 5.79 -4.68
C HIS A 41 -25.40 7.11 -4.02
N MET A 42 -25.70 7.29 -2.73
CA MET A 42 -25.17 8.41 -1.94
C MET A 42 -23.65 8.35 -1.82
N ALA A 43 -23.10 7.16 -1.57
CA ALA A 43 -21.66 6.95 -1.49
C ALA A 43 -20.97 7.25 -2.83
N GLU A 44 -21.54 6.81 -3.95
CA GLU A 44 -21.05 7.13 -5.30
C GLU A 44 -21.06 8.64 -5.58
N THR A 45 -22.14 9.34 -5.22
CA THR A 45 -22.22 10.80 -5.37
C THR A 45 -21.15 11.50 -4.54
N ASN A 46 -20.92 11.04 -3.30
CA ASN A 46 -19.91 11.62 -2.42
C ASN A 46 -18.49 11.31 -2.92
N TYR A 47 -18.26 10.11 -3.46
CA TYR A 47 -17.00 9.71 -4.10
C TYR A 47 -16.63 10.64 -5.26
N ILE A 48 -17.56 10.92 -6.19
CA ILE A 48 -17.30 11.82 -7.33
C ILE A 48 -16.90 13.21 -6.83
N LYS A 49 -17.63 13.76 -5.85
CA LYS A 49 -17.31 15.07 -5.26
C LYS A 49 -15.94 15.08 -4.56
N ALA A 50 -15.62 14.01 -3.84
CA ALA A 50 -14.34 13.87 -3.16
C ALA A 50 -13.17 13.80 -4.15
N ILE A 51 -13.30 13.09 -5.26
CA ILE A 51 -12.29 13.08 -6.33
C ILE A 51 -12.03 14.49 -6.87
N HIS A 52 -13.08 15.25 -7.16
CA HIS A 52 -12.92 16.62 -7.64
C HIS A 52 -12.16 17.48 -6.62
N SER A 53 -12.54 17.41 -5.35
CA SER A 53 -11.87 18.15 -4.28
C SER A 53 -10.40 17.76 -4.11
N VAL A 54 -10.08 16.46 -4.23
CA VAL A 54 -8.70 15.97 -4.18
C VAL A 54 -7.90 16.46 -5.39
N ASN A 55 -8.47 16.41 -6.60
CA ASN A 55 -7.80 16.89 -7.81
C ASN A 55 -7.49 18.39 -7.75
N ASP A 56 -8.41 19.19 -7.19
CA ASP A 56 -8.18 20.62 -6.96
C ASP A 56 -7.00 20.82 -5.99
N GLN A 57 -6.92 20.02 -4.93
CA GLN A 57 -5.79 20.06 -3.99
C GLN A 57 -4.49 19.53 -4.59
N LEU A 58 -4.52 18.63 -5.57
CA LEU A 58 -3.33 18.18 -6.28
C LEU A 58 -2.79 19.22 -7.28
N SER A 59 -3.59 20.27 -7.59
CA SER A 59 -3.23 21.27 -8.59
C SER A 59 -2.10 22.22 -8.16
N THR A 60 -1.76 22.28 -6.87
CA THR A 60 -0.61 23.04 -6.38
C THR A 60 0.30 22.20 -5.49
N PRO A 61 1.64 22.36 -5.58
CA PRO A 61 2.57 21.61 -4.74
C PRO A 61 2.30 21.78 -3.24
N GLU A 62 1.89 22.98 -2.81
CA GLU A 62 1.65 23.28 -1.40
C GLU A 62 0.45 22.49 -0.85
N THR A 63 -0.66 22.46 -1.58
CA THR A 63 -1.85 21.71 -1.17
C THR A 63 -1.66 20.20 -1.36
N ALA A 64 -0.93 19.76 -2.39
CA ALA A 64 -0.69 18.35 -2.67
C ALA A 64 0.09 17.63 -1.57
N MET A 65 0.88 18.37 -0.78
CA MET A 65 1.72 17.83 0.29
C MET A 65 1.02 17.75 1.65
N LYS A 66 -0.25 18.17 1.75
CA LYS A 66 -1.00 18.05 3.00
C LYS A 66 -1.27 16.59 3.33
N ASP A 67 -1.16 16.25 4.61
CA ASP A 67 -1.54 14.92 5.13
C ASP A 67 -2.99 14.58 4.72
N SER A 68 -3.92 15.55 4.79
CA SER A 68 -5.32 15.36 4.40
C SER A 68 -5.50 14.85 2.97
N VAL A 69 -4.68 15.29 2.02
CA VAL A 69 -4.75 14.85 0.62
C VAL A 69 -4.32 13.40 0.50
N LEU A 70 -3.19 13.03 1.12
CA LEU A 70 -2.68 11.66 1.08
C LEU A 70 -3.71 10.69 1.68
N PHE A 71 -4.29 11.03 2.83
CA PHE A 71 -5.33 10.21 3.47
C PHE A 71 -6.63 10.18 2.66
N SER A 72 -7.03 11.29 2.05
CA SER A 72 -8.23 11.34 1.19
C SER A 72 -8.10 10.39 0.01
N ILE A 73 -6.95 10.38 -0.66
CA ILE A 73 -6.67 9.44 -1.78
C ILE A 73 -6.70 8.00 -1.26
N MET A 74 -6.10 7.71 -0.11
CA MET A 74 -6.16 6.38 0.50
C MET A 74 -7.60 5.90 0.75
N MET A 75 -8.46 6.75 1.30
CA MET A 75 -9.87 6.41 1.56
C MET A 75 -10.64 6.17 0.26
N LEU A 76 -10.37 6.93 -0.81
CA LEU A 76 -10.98 6.71 -2.13
C LEU A 76 -10.55 5.39 -2.77
N ILE A 77 -9.28 5.04 -2.67
CA ILE A 77 -8.75 3.74 -3.12
C ILE A 77 -9.41 2.59 -2.34
N MET A 78 -9.60 2.75 -1.02
CA MET A 78 -10.33 1.77 -0.21
C MET A 78 -11.81 1.68 -0.58
N TYR A 79 -12.45 2.80 -0.94
CA TYR A 79 -13.80 2.78 -1.48
C TYR A 79 -13.85 1.94 -2.76
N GLU A 80 -12.88 2.15 -3.66
CA GLU A 80 -12.82 1.42 -4.92
C GLU A 80 -12.69 -0.10 -4.76
N GLY A 81 -11.80 -0.53 -3.86
CA GLY A 81 -11.63 -1.93 -3.54
C GLY A 81 -12.88 -2.57 -2.90
N ASN A 82 -13.71 -1.77 -2.22
CA ASN A 82 -14.92 -2.27 -1.55
C ASN A 82 -16.12 -2.37 -2.48
N THR A 83 -16.27 -1.45 -3.43
CA THR A 83 -17.50 -1.30 -4.23
C THR A 83 -17.45 -1.97 -5.59
N TRP A 84 -16.30 -2.06 -6.25
CA TRP A 84 -16.22 -2.64 -7.59
C TRP A 84 -15.85 -4.13 -7.58
N GLN A 85 -16.79 -4.97 -8.01
CA GLN A 85 -16.63 -6.43 -8.17
C GLN A 85 -16.15 -6.86 -9.57
N ARG A 86 -15.52 -5.98 -10.35
CA ARG A 86 -15.16 -6.24 -11.77
C ARG A 86 -13.71 -5.88 -12.08
N GLU A 87 -13.17 -6.45 -13.16
CA GLU A 87 -11.84 -6.15 -13.70
C GLU A 87 -11.60 -4.63 -13.90
N SER A 88 -12.65 -3.87 -14.28
CA SER A 88 -12.57 -2.41 -14.41
C SER A 88 -12.28 -1.70 -13.07
N GLY A 89 -12.81 -2.23 -11.96
CA GLY A 89 -12.53 -1.72 -10.62
C GLY A 89 -11.08 -1.94 -10.22
N MET A 90 -10.54 -3.12 -10.54
CA MET A 90 -9.14 -3.44 -10.27
C MET A 90 -8.19 -2.55 -11.08
N LYS A 91 -8.55 -2.20 -12.32
CA LYS A 91 -7.78 -1.26 -13.14
C LYS A 91 -7.76 0.16 -12.55
N ASN A 92 -8.91 0.66 -12.10
CA ASN A 92 -9.01 1.99 -11.50
C ASN A 92 -8.24 2.04 -10.17
N PHE A 93 -8.45 1.05 -9.32
CA PHE A 93 -7.70 0.88 -8.07
C PHE A 93 -6.20 0.89 -8.29
N THR A 94 -5.70 0.10 -9.26
CA THR A 94 -4.26 0.08 -9.61
C THR A 94 -3.78 1.46 -10.06
N THR A 95 -4.54 2.14 -10.93
CA THR A 95 -4.17 3.46 -11.45
C THR A 95 -4.07 4.51 -10.33
N HIS A 96 -5.03 4.52 -9.40
CA HIS A 96 -5.00 5.46 -8.27
C HIS A 96 -3.92 5.10 -7.25
N LEU A 97 -3.65 3.81 -7.03
CA LEU A 97 -2.56 3.35 -6.18
C LEU A 97 -1.18 3.73 -6.76
N ASP A 98 -1.01 3.69 -8.07
CA ASP A 98 0.19 4.17 -8.78
C ASP A 98 0.39 5.69 -8.62
N GLY A 99 -0.69 6.47 -8.75
CA GLY A 99 -0.68 7.90 -8.49
C GLY A 99 -0.31 8.22 -7.04
N LEU A 100 -0.90 7.49 -6.09
CA LEU A 100 -0.61 7.64 -4.67
C LEU A 100 0.85 7.31 -4.33
N MET A 101 1.41 6.26 -4.93
CA MET A 101 2.83 5.91 -4.77
C MET A 101 3.75 6.99 -5.34
N SER A 102 3.39 7.57 -6.48
CA SER A 102 4.12 8.69 -7.09
C SER A 102 4.11 9.93 -6.20
N LEU A 103 2.95 10.23 -5.59
CA LEU A 103 2.82 11.32 -4.62
C LEU A 103 3.66 11.07 -3.37
N ALA A 104 3.63 9.84 -2.82
CA ALA A 104 4.46 9.46 -1.68
C ALA A 104 5.96 9.65 -1.96
N ALA A 105 6.43 9.17 -3.12
CA ALA A 105 7.82 9.35 -3.54
C ALA A 105 8.21 10.83 -3.71
N LEU A 106 7.30 11.65 -4.26
CA LEU A 106 7.52 13.09 -4.37
C LEU A 106 7.61 13.75 -2.99
N SER A 107 6.72 13.38 -2.06
CA SER A 107 6.74 13.87 -0.68
C SER A 107 8.07 13.55 -0.01
N VAL A 108 8.61 12.33 -0.18
CA VAL A 108 9.94 11.97 0.34
C VAL A 108 11.04 12.88 -0.21
N LYS A 109 11.06 13.11 -1.53
CA LYS A 109 12.05 13.96 -2.19
C LYS A 109 12.02 15.42 -1.71
N GLN A 110 10.86 15.92 -1.29
CA GLN A 110 10.74 17.28 -0.75
C GLN A 110 11.20 17.41 0.71
N GLY A 111 11.36 16.30 1.44
CA GLY A 111 12.05 16.23 2.73
C GLY A 111 11.30 16.77 3.97
N ASN A 112 10.28 17.61 3.81
CA ASN A 112 9.54 18.20 4.95
C ASN A 112 8.33 17.34 5.38
N LEU A 113 8.58 16.08 5.74
CA LEU A 113 7.53 15.15 6.13
C LEU A 113 7.28 15.13 7.62
N SER A 114 6.02 15.37 7.98
CA SER A 114 5.53 15.14 9.33
C SER A 114 5.55 13.66 9.71
N LEU A 115 5.45 13.37 11.02
CA LEU A 115 5.35 12.00 11.51
C LEU A 115 4.12 11.27 10.96
N LEU A 116 2.97 11.95 10.90
CA LEU A 116 1.73 11.35 10.40
C LEU A 116 1.82 11.06 8.89
N HIS A 117 2.40 11.97 8.10
CA HIS A 117 2.63 11.75 6.67
C HIS A 117 3.59 10.59 6.41
N ARG A 118 4.66 10.45 7.22
CA ARG A 118 5.57 9.29 7.15
C ARG A 118 4.85 7.98 7.44
N LYS A 119 4.00 7.93 8.46
CA LYS A 119 3.19 6.75 8.79
C LYS A 119 2.21 6.40 7.67
N ALA A 120 1.60 7.42 7.06
CA ALA A 120 0.72 7.23 5.91
C ALA A 120 1.49 6.67 4.72
N ILE A 121 2.67 7.21 4.38
CA ILE A 121 3.54 6.65 3.33
C ILE A 121 3.90 5.19 3.63
N ALA A 122 4.25 4.87 4.88
CA ALA A 122 4.57 3.50 5.27
C ALA A 122 3.36 2.56 5.08
N PHE A 123 2.14 3.02 5.33
CA PHE A 123 0.93 2.26 5.03
C PHE A 123 0.74 2.06 3.51
N VAL A 124 0.90 3.13 2.72
CA VAL A 124 0.82 3.09 1.25
C VAL A 124 1.80 2.08 0.67
N VAL A 125 3.06 2.09 1.11
CA VAL A 125 4.10 1.13 0.71
C VAL A 125 3.66 -0.31 0.92
N ARG A 126 3.05 -0.61 2.08
CA ARG A 126 2.57 -1.97 2.38
C ARG A 126 1.40 -2.38 1.50
N VAL A 127 0.39 -1.53 1.35
CA VAL A 127 -0.75 -1.81 0.46
C VAL A 127 -0.29 -2.01 -0.98
N PHE A 128 0.62 -1.15 -1.45
CA PHE A 128 1.21 -1.23 -2.77
C PHE A 128 1.95 -2.54 -2.99
N LEU A 129 2.81 -2.93 -2.05
CA LEU A 129 3.57 -4.17 -2.12
C LEU A 129 2.67 -5.39 -2.24
N PHE A 130 1.65 -5.51 -1.38
CA PHE A 130 0.71 -6.62 -1.43
C PHE A 130 -0.09 -6.65 -2.73
N HIS A 131 -0.54 -5.48 -3.21
CA HIS A 131 -1.28 -5.39 -4.47
C HIS A 131 -0.42 -5.81 -5.67
N TYR A 132 0.79 -5.25 -5.78
CA TYR A 132 1.71 -5.55 -6.88
C TYR A 132 2.20 -7.00 -6.89
N TRP A 133 2.35 -7.59 -5.71
CA TRP A 133 2.55 -9.02 -5.56
C TRP A 133 1.37 -9.83 -6.08
N TYR A 134 0.15 -9.50 -5.66
CA TYR A 134 -1.06 -10.19 -6.08
C TYR A 134 -1.31 -10.13 -7.60
N ILE A 135 -1.04 -8.98 -8.23
CA ILE A 135 -1.21 -8.81 -9.68
C ILE A 135 0.04 -9.17 -10.50
N HIS A 136 1.09 -9.68 -9.85
CA HIS A 136 2.36 -10.08 -10.46
C HIS A 136 3.01 -9.00 -11.34
N LYS A 137 3.07 -7.75 -10.83
CA LYS A 137 3.72 -6.63 -11.49
C LYS A 137 5.05 -6.25 -10.82
N PRO A 138 6.04 -5.75 -11.59
CA PRO A 138 7.29 -5.25 -11.02
C PRO A 138 7.07 -3.99 -10.20
N LEU A 139 7.86 -3.82 -9.14
CA LEU A 139 7.83 -2.65 -8.28
C LEU A 139 8.45 -1.44 -9.02
N PRO A 140 7.74 -0.30 -9.16
CA PRO A 140 8.27 0.88 -9.84
C PRO A 140 9.27 1.64 -8.96
N MET A 141 10.11 2.49 -9.55
CA MET A 141 11.11 3.29 -8.79
C MET A 141 10.51 4.16 -7.68
N ALA A 142 9.28 4.65 -7.87
CA ALA A 142 8.56 5.41 -6.85
C ALA A 142 8.38 4.61 -5.55
N PHE A 143 8.21 3.27 -5.63
CA PHE A 143 8.15 2.39 -4.48
C PHE A 143 9.42 2.48 -3.63
N PHE A 144 10.59 2.32 -4.26
CA PHE A 144 11.87 2.33 -3.53
C PHE A 144 12.13 3.67 -2.85
N THR A 145 11.85 4.78 -3.53
CA THR A 145 11.93 6.12 -2.92
C THR A 145 10.99 6.26 -1.72
N ALA A 146 9.74 5.81 -1.82
CA ALA A 146 8.79 5.88 -0.72
C ALA A 146 9.16 4.94 0.44
N ASN A 147 9.77 3.79 0.14
CA ASN A 147 10.15 2.77 1.13
C ASN A 147 11.26 3.25 2.08
N GLU A 148 12.16 4.14 1.63
CA GLU A 148 13.24 4.70 2.46
C GLU A 148 12.74 5.31 3.78
N VAL A 149 11.57 5.96 3.77
CA VAL A 149 10.99 6.56 4.98
C VAL A 149 10.07 5.60 5.75
N ALA A 150 9.62 4.53 5.10
CA ALA A 150 8.76 3.51 5.70
C ALA A 150 9.54 2.56 6.62
N GLU A 151 10.83 2.35 6.34
CA GLU A 151 11.74 1.52 7.13
C GLU A 151 12.01 2.09 8.54
N TYR A 152 11.88 3.41 8.74
CA TYR A 152 12.28 4.08 9.98
C TYR A 152 11.36 3.79 11.19
N ASP A 153 10.14 3.29 10.98
CA ASP A 153 9.11 3.15 12.05
C ASP A 153 9.04 1.72 12.65
N LEU A 154 9.94 0.81 12.29
CA LEU A 154 9.93 -0.57 12.77
C LEU A 154 11.04 -0.84 13.79
N SER A 155 10.71 -0.68 15.05
CA SER A 155 11.52 -1.21 16.15
C SER A 155 11.60 -2.75 16.08
N ARG A 156 12.72 -3.24 15.55
CA ARG A 156 13.49 -4.45 15.93
C ARG A 156 12.84 -5.85 15.90
N ILE A 157 11.57 -6.06 15.52
CA ILE A 157 11.02 -7.45 15.37
C ILE A 157 10.30 -7.66 14.03
N GLN A 158 9.96 -6.59 13.30
CA GLN A 158 9.20 -6.66 12.05
C GLN A 158 10.06 -6.58 10.78
N VAL A 159 11.36 -6.89 10.90
CA VAL A 159 12.22 -7.15 9.74
C VAL A 159 12.12 -8.64 9.43
N ASN A 160 11.34 -8.98 8.40
CA ASN A 160 11.78 -9.69 7.18
C ASN A 160 10.58 -10.11 6.31
N LEU A 161 9.31 -9.99 6.76
CA LEU A 161 8.19 -10.35 5.87
C LEU A 161 8.07 -9.40 4.68
N GLN A 162 8.24 -8.10 4.91
CA GLN A 162 8.20 -7.10 3.85
C GLN A 162 9.35 -7.29 2.85
N ASP A 163 10.57 -7.46 3.34
CA ASP A 163 11.75 -7.71 2.50
C ASP A 163 11.64 -9.03 1.73
N LEU A 164 11.11 -10.07 2.36
CA LEU A 164 10.82 -11.35 1.71
C LEU A 164 9.80 -11.18 0.59
N ILE A 165 8.70 -10.45 0.82
CA ILE A 165 7.69 -10.20 -0.22
C ILE A 165 8.31 -9.37 -1.35
N ILE A 166 9.10 -8.33 -1.05
CA ILE A 166 9.81 -7.53 -2.06
C ILE A 166 10.69 -8.43 -2.93
N ALA A 167 11.51 -9.26 -2.30
CA ALA A 167 12.43 -10.14 -3.01
C ALA A 167 11.69 -11.20 -3.84
N ILE A 168 10.58 -11.75 -3.33
CA ILE A 168 9.70 -12.65 -4.08
C ILE A 168 9.10 -11.95 -5.31
N VAL A 169 8.59 -10.72 -5.17
CA VAL A 169 8.01 -9.96 -6.29
C VAL A 169 9.06 -9.70 -7.36
N GLN A 170 10.25 -9.24 -6.97
CA GLN A 170 11.37 -9.01 -7.90
C GLN A 170 11.73 -10.29 -8.65
N PHE A 171 11.90 -11.41 -7.92
CA PHE A 171 12.19 -12.72 -8.50
C PHE A 171 11.12 -13.18 -9.50
N GLN A 172 9.84 -13.13 -9.13
CA GLN A 172 8.72 -13.51 -10.00
C GLN A 172 8.66 -12.68 -11.30
N THR A 173 9.13 -11.42 -11.25
CA THR A 173 9.13 -10.55 -12.43
C THR A 173 10.33 -10.78 -13.33
N SER A 174 11.52 -11.05 -12.77
CA SER A 174 12.73 -11.38 -13.53
C SER A 174 12.59 -12.69 -14.30
N THR A 175 11.89 -13.69 -13.74
CA THR A 175 11.61 -14.97 -14.40
C THR A 175 10.64 -14.87 -15.58
N ARG A 176 9.90 -13.76 -15.70
CA ARG A 176 8.94 -13.53 -16.80
C ARG A 176 9.49 -12.70 -17.95
N SER A 177 10.56 -11.92 -17.74
CA SER A 177 11.00 -10.93 -18.73
C SER A 177 11.92 -11.49 -19.82
N GLU A 178 12.73 -12.54 -19.60
CA GLU A 178 13.60 -13.12 -20.65
C GLU A 178 13.85 -14.64 -20.47
N THR A 179 14.41 -15.27 -21.51
CA THR A 179 14.93 -16.64 -21.61
C THR A 179 16.01 -16.94 -20.56
N THR A 180 15.63 -16.98 -19.30
CA THR A 180 16.53 -17.25 -18.18
C THR A 180 16.62 -18.76 -17.97
N ASP A 181 17.84 -19.32 -18.01
CA ASP A 181 18.09 -20.73 -17.73
C ASP A 181 17.52 -21.06 -16.33
N TYR A 182 16.82 -22.18 -16.21
CA TYR A 182 16.24 -22.63 -14.95
C TYR A 182 17.29 -22.70 -13.82
N ILE A 183 18.56 -22.91 -14.18
CA ILE A 183 19.69 -22.89 -13.24
C ILE A 183 19.91 -21.49 -12.63
N ASP A 184 19.82 -20.41 -13.42
CA ASP A 184 19.98 -19.04 -12.94
C ASP A 184 18.80 -18.64 -12.04
N ILE A 185 17.59 -19.07 -12.40
CA ILE A 185 16.38 -18.91 -11.58
C ILE A 185 16.54 -19.61 -10.23
N MET A 186 17.07 -20.84 -10.21
CA MET A 186 17.30 -21.57 -8.97
C MET A 186 18.44 -20.96 -8.14
N GLN A 187 19.50 -20.45 -8.77
CA GLN A 187 20.59 -19.77 -8.07
C GLN A 187 20.13 -18.46 -7.43
N ASP A 188 19.30 -17.66 -8.10
CA ASP A 188 18.70 -16.44 -7.53
C ASP A 188 17.78 -16.77 -6.35
N GLY A 189 16.96 -17.82 -6.48
CA GLY A 189 16.14 -18.35 -5.38
C GLY A 189 16.98 -18.87 -4.20
N MET A 190 18.13 -19.49 -4.47
CA MET A 190 19.08 -19.91 -3.45
C MET A 190 19.86 -18.74 -2.83
N GLN A 191 20.05 -17.63 -3.54
CA GLN A 191 20.58 -16.38 -3.00
C GLN A 191 19.59 -15.72 -2.04
N LEU A 192 18.28 -15.78 -2.31
CA LEU A 192 17.25 -15.44 -1.31
C LEU A 192 17.38 -16.30 -0.04
N HIS A 193 17.73 -17.58 -0.19
CA HIS A 193 17.93 -18.51 0.93
C HIS A 193 19.24 -18.26 1.70
N SER A 194 20.27 -17.71 1.06
CA SER A 194 21.60 -17.49 1.64
C SER A 194 21.91 -16.02 1.99
N ALA A 195 21.12 -15.07 1.48
CA ALA A 195 21.04 -13.72 2.02
C ALA A 195 20.58 -13.81 3.48
N LYS A 196 21.17 -13.00 4.36
CA LYS A 196 20.99 -12.91 5.83
C LYS A 196 19.53 -12.92 6.37
N VAL A 197 18.53 -12.91 5.49
CA VAL A 197 17.11 -13.07 5.77
C VAL A 197 16.83 -14.39 6.51
N ILE A 198 17.45 -15.52 6.15
CA ILE A 198 17.14 -16.82 6.79
C ILE A 198 18.01 -17.11 8.03
N GLN A 199 19.27 -16.67 8.08
CA GLN A 199 20.14 -16.95 9.24
C GLN A 199 19.70 -16.27 10.53
N THR A 200 18.89 -15.20 10.46
CA THR A 200 18.35 -14.54 11.66
C THR A 200 17.14 -15.29 12.25
N TYR A 201 16.55 -16.23 11.51
CA TYR A 201 15.34 -16.97 11.94
C TYR A 201 15.61 -18.31 12.63
N PHE A 202 16.87 -18.73 12.73
CA PHE A 202 17.26 -20.01 13.34
C PHE A 202 18.05 -19.85 14.65
N ILE A 203 17.63 -18.91 15.50
CA ILE A 203 18.09 -18.88 16.90
C ILE A 203 16.85 -18.86 17.81
N GLU A 204 16.66 -20.00 18.47
CA GLU A 204 15.82 -20.29 19.64
C GLU A 204 14.31 -20.59 19.41
N ASP A 205 14.05 -21.89 19.22
CA ASP A 205 12.93 -22.68 19.76
C ASP A 205 11.47 -22.22 19.54
N THR A 206 11.04 -21.93 18.31
CA THR A 206 9.60 -22.04 17.97
C THR A 206 9.36 -22.48 16.52
N PHE A 207 8.89 -23.71 16.35
CA PHE A 207 8.37 -24.25 15.09
C PHE A 207 7.09 -23.53 14.66
N ILE A 208 7.03 -22.89 13.47
CA ILE A 208 5.77 -22.71 12.72
C ILE A 208 6.02 -22.75 11.20
N VAL A 209 5.21 -23.60 10.53
CA VAL A 209 4.98 -23.80 9.09
C VAL A 209 6.01 -24.64 8.33
N GLY A 210 5.77 -25.94 8.31
CA GLY A 210 6.30 -26.82 7.27
C GLY A 210 5.63 -26.53 5.92
N ILE A 211 6.43 -26.21 4.92
CA ILE A 211 6.02 -26.29 3.52
C ILE A 211 6.13 -27.77 3.12
N VAL A 212 4.99 -28.44 2.99
CA VAL A 212 4.93 -29.76 2.33
C VAL A 212 5.09 -29.50 0.83
N LEU A 213 6.25 -29.85 0.27
CA LEU A 213 6.42 -29.94 -1.17
C LEU A 213 5.69 -31.21 -1.66
N PRO A 214 4.96 -31.16 -2.79
CA PRO A 214 4.41 -32.36 -3.39
C PRO A 214 5.57 -33.27 -3.84
N THR A 215 5.59 -34.49 -3.33
CA THR A 215 6.44 -35.56 -3.86
C THR A 215 5.97 -35.89 -5.26
N VAL A 216 6.87 -35.76 -6.24
CA VAL A 216 6.69 -36.36 -7.55
C VAL A 216 6.81 -37.87 -7.33
N GLU A 217 5.70 -38.58 -7.43
CA GLU A 217 5.71 -40.03 -7.59
C GLU A 217 5.92 -40.33 -9.08
N ASP A 218 6.96 -41.11 -9.36
CA ASP A 218 7.25 -41.72 -10.67
C ASP A 218 6.23 -42.82 -11.03
#